data_AF-A0A9X5I653-F1
#
_entry.id   AF-A0A9X5I653-F1
#
_cell.length_a   1.000
_cell.length_b   1.000
_cell.length_c   1.000
_cell.angle_alpha   90.00
_cell.angle_beta   90.00
_cell.angle_gamma   90.00
#
_symmetry.space_group_name_H-M   'P 1'
#
loop_
_entity.id
_entity.type
_entity.pdbx_description
1 polymer ?
#
loop_
_entity_poly.entity_id
_entity_poly.type
_entity_poly.pdbx_seq_one_letter_code
_entity_poly.pdbx_strand_id
1 'polypeptide(L)'
;MNIFAHSSHFTPQSGGEFDPQRLKVQPFVDPDPFQELTYPTVIAAKQAIAEYLARPLAKLTPGQIAYINATLDSTLNKQVVMEKIRDFFNPLPGSHHAE
;
A
#
# COMPACT_ATOMS: atom_id res chain seq x y z
N MET A 1 44.83 2.38 66.08
CA MET A 1 43.36 2.54 66.20
C MET A 1 42.85 3.10 64.89
N ASN A 2 41.75 2.52 64.36
CA ASN A 2 40.99 2.92 63.15
C ASN A 2 41.68 2.53 61.84
N ILE A 3 41.47 1.35 61.22
CA ILE A 3 40.27 0.57 60.82
C ILE A 3 39.22 1.35 59.99
N PHE A 4 39.01 0.84 58.77
CA PHE A 4 37.79 0.76 57.94
C PHE A 4 37.83 1.37 56.52
N ALA A 5 37.90 0.44 55.56
CA ALA A 5 37.06 0.33 54.36
C ALA A 5 37.11 1.44 53.29
N HIS A 6 37.88 1.18 52.23
CA HIS A 6 37.53 1.65 50.90
C HIS A 6 36.32 0.82 50.42
N SER A 7 35.11 1.32 50.68
CA SER A 7 33.89 0.75 50.13
C SER A 7 33.84 1.01 48.62
N SER A 8 33.97 -0.08 47.86
CA SER A 8 33.64 -0.16 46.44
C SER A 8 32.26 0.43 46.18
N HIS A 9 32.19 1.59 45.53
CA HIS A 9 30.94 2.07 44.96
C HIS A 9 30.73 1.34 43.61
N PHE A 10 30.30 0.08 43.71
CA PHE A 10 29.69 -0.65 42.60
C PHE A 10 28.25 -0.14 42.48
N THR A 11 27.98 0.72 41.51
CA THR A 11 26.60 1.04 41.13
C THR A 11 26.08 -0.06 40.21
N PRO A 12 25.14 -0.93 40.63
CA PRO A 12 24.34 -1.69 39.67
C PRO A 12 23.28 -0.74 39.10
N GLN A 13 23.58 -0.01 38.01
CA GLN A 13 22.50 0.53 37.17
C GLN A 13 21.98 -0.59 36.29
N SER A 14 21.23 -1.48 36.93
CA SER A 14 20.20 -2.28 36.29
C SER A 14 19.07 -1.34 35.90
N GLY A 15 18.89 -1.12 34.61
CA GLY A 15 17.86 -0.24 34.09
C GLY A 15 17.86 -0.26 32.57
N GLY A 16 17.74 -1.45 31.97
CA GLY A 16 17.26 -1.53 30.60
C GLY A 16 15.86 -0.92 30.59
N GLU A 17 15.76 0.36 30.24
CA GLU A 17 14.53 1.03 29.90
C GLU A 17 13.94 0.29 28.70
N PHE A 18 13.14 -0.74 28.99
CA PHE A 18 12.13 -1.24 28.08
C PHE A 18 11.14 -0.09 27.92
N ASP A 19 11.43 0.82 26.99
CA ASP A 19 10.57 1.95 26.66
C ASP A 19 9.25 1.38 26.12
N PRO A 20 8.19 1.27 26.94
CA PRO A 20 6.96 0.64 26.51
C PRO A 20 6.14 1.58 25.61
N GLN A 21 6.67 2.79 25.31
CA GLN A 21 5.95 3.86 24.64
C GLN A 21 6.10 3.86 23.12
N ARG A 22 6.77 2.85 22.54
CA ARG A 22 6.84 2.70 21.07
C ARG A 22 5.94 1.64 20.46
N LEU A 23 4.96 1.15 21.21
CA LEU A 23 3.78 0.56 20.58
C LEU A 23 3.00 1.70 19.90
N LYS A 24 3.38 1.99 18.65
CA LYS A 24 2.53 2.77 17.73
C LYS A 24 1.22 2.00 17.61
N VAL A 25 0.21 2.43 18.38
CA VAL A 25 -1.16 1.99 18.20
C VAL A 25 -1.57 2.49 16.83
N GLN A 26 -1.46 1.62 15.83
CA GLN A 26 -2.09 1.87 14.55
C GLN A 26 -3.58 1.71 14.79
N PRO A 27 -4.39 2.76 14.60
CA PRO A 27 -5.83 2.58 14.62
C PRO A 27 -6.18 1.52 13.57
N PHE A 28 -7.05 0.59 13.94
CA PHE A 28 -7.74 -0.23 12.96
C PHE A 28 -8.53 0.76 12.10
N VAL A 29 -8.03 1.04 10.90
CA VAL A 29 -8.81 1.74 9.89
C VAL A 29 -9.98 0.83 9.62
N ASP A 30 -11.17 1.25 10.06
CA ASP A 30 -12.41 0.54 9.79
C ASP A 30 -12.49 0.38 8.26
N PRO A 31 -12.30 -0.83 7.72
CA PRO A 31 -12.46 -1.02 6.30
C PRO A 31 -13.96 -0.88 6.07
N ASP A 32 -14.35 0.28 5.54
CA ASP A 32 -15.70 0.58 5.12
C ASP A 32 -16.36 -0.69 4.55
N PRO A 33 -17.50 -1.17 5.07
CA PRO A 33 -18.05 -2.50 4.77
C PRO A 33 -18.33 -2.71 3.26
N PHE A 34 -18.31 -1.63 2.46
CA PHE A 34 -18.29 -1.68 1.01
C PHE A 34 -16.90 -1.97 0.41
N GLN A 35 -15.96 -2.57 1.18
CA GLN A 35 -14.66 -3.09 0.69
C GLN A 35 -14.81 -3.90 -0.61
N GLU A 36 -15.98 -4.51 -0.85
CA GLU A 36 -16.29 -5.21 -2.10
C GLU A 36 -16.09 -4.36 -3.36
N LEU A 37 -16.18 -3.03 -3.25
CA LEU A 37 -16.00 -2.09 -4.36
C LEU A 37 -14.54 -1.70 -4.60
N THR A 38 -13.59 -2.09 -3.74
CA THR A 38 -12.16 -1.75 -3.87
C THR A 38 -11.26 -2.98 -3.94
N TYR A 39 -10.17 -2.90 -4.68
CA TYR A 39 -9.14 -3.94 -4.64
C TYR A 39 -8.40 -3.90 -3.30
N PRO A 40 -8.17 -5.07 -2.66
CA PRO A 40 -7.48 -5.11 -1.37
C PRO A 40 -6.00 -4.69 -1.48
N THR A 41 -5.39 -4.83 -2.67
CA THR A 41 -4.02 -4.40 -2.95
C THR A 41 -3.85 -3.99 -4.41
N VAL A 42 -2.81 -3.20 -4.70
CA VAL A 42 -2.39 -2.88 -6.07
C VAL A 42 -2.07 -4.14 -6.88
N ILE A 43 -1.51 -5.18 -6.24
CA ILE A 43 -1.19 -6.45 -6.91
C ILE A 43 -2.47 -7.17 -7.33
N ALA A 44 -3.48 -7.23 -6.45
CA ALA A 44 -4.79 -7.80 -6.77
C ALA A 44 -5.48 -7.04 -7.91
N ALA A 45 -5.36 -5.70 -7.92
CA ALA A 45 -5.88 -4.89 -9.02
C ALA A 45 -5.17 -5.19 -10.35
N LYS A 46 -3.84 -5.29 -10.33
CA LYS A 46 -3.02 -5.68 -11.50
C LYS A 46 -3.39 -7.07 -12.03
N GLN A 47 -3.64 -8.03 -11.15
CA GLN A 47 -4.10 -9.37 -11.53
C GLN A 47 -5.47 -9.30 -12.21
N ALA A 48 -6.44 -8.62 -11.61
CA ALA A 48 -7.77 -8.45 -12.19
C ALA A 48 -7.73 -7.77 -13.57
N ILE A 49 -6.84 -6.78 -13.76
CA ILE A 49 -6.64 -6.12 -15.07
C ILE A 49 -6.03 -7.10 -16.08
N ALA A 50 -5.06 -7.92 -15.68
CA ALA A 50 -4.47 -8.93 -16.55
C ALA A 50 -5.49 -9.98 -17.00
N GLU A 51 -6.34 -10.42 -16.07
CA GLU A 51 -7.46 -11.33 -16.33
C GLU A 51 -8.48 -10.69 -17.28
N TYR A 52 -8.87 -9.44 -17.03
CA TYR A 52 -9.80 -8.70 -17.89
C TYR A 52 -9.28 -8.55 -19.32
N LEU A 53 -8.01 -8.21 -19.50
CA LEU A 53 -7.38 -8.06 -20.82
C LEU A 53 -7.02 -9.41 -21.48
N ALA A 54 -7.26 -10.53 -20.78
CA ALA A 54 -6.86 -11.88 -21.17
C ALA A 54 -5.37 -11.98 -21.60
N ARG A 55 -4.50 -11.17 -20.99
CA ARG A 55 -3.08 -11.10 -21.34
C ARG A 55 -2.21 -10.70 -20.15
N PRO A 56 -0.99 -11.28 -20.01
CA PRO A 56 -0.05 -10.87 -18.98
C PRO A 56 0.32 -9.38 -19.10
N LEU A 57 0.40 -8.68 -17.96
CA LEU A 57 0.85 -7.28 -17.94
C LEU A 57 2.26 -7.11 -18.56
N ALA A 58 3.13 -8.12 -18.46
CA ALA A 58 4.45 -8.11 -19.07
C ALA A 58 4.44 -7.98 -20.60
N LYS A 59 3.32 -8.26 -21.28
CA LYS A 59 3.17 -8.12 -22.73
C LYS A 59 2.64 -6.74 -23.16
N LEU A 60 2.35 -5.87 -22.20
CA LEU A 60 1.88 -4.51 -22.47
C LEU A 60 3.04 -3.59 -22.83
N THR A 61 2.75 -2.50 -23.53
CA THR A 61 3.77 -1.48 -23.78
C THR A 61 4.09 -0.71 -22.48
N PRO A 62 5.29 -0.12 -22.36
CA PRO A 62 5.66 0.68 -21.19
C PRO A 62 4.66 1.81 -20.89
N GLY A 63 4.10 2.45 -21.93
CA GLY A 63 3.08 3.47 -21.79
C GLY A 63 1.77 2.93 -21.22
N GLN A 64 1.34 1.75 -21.65
CA GLN A 64 0.15 1.08 -21.11
C GLN A 64 0.34 0.69 -19.63
N ILE A 65 1.53 0.21 -19.26
CA ILE A 65 1.86 -0.10 -17.86
C ILE A 65 1.92 1.14 -17.00
N ALA A 66 2.51 2.23 -17.50
CA ALA A 66 2.54 3.51 -16.80
C ALA A 66 1.12 4.03 -16.53
N TYR A 67 0.22 3.95 -17.51
CA TYR A 67 -1.19 4.33 -17.34
C TYR A 67 -1.91 3.49 -16.28
N ILE A 68 -1.73 2.16 -16.30
CA ILE A 68 -2.29 1.27 -15.28
C ILE A 68 -1.77 1.65 -13.90
N ASN A 69 -0.45 1.83 -13.73
CA ASN A 69 0.13 2.21 -12.45
C ASN A 69 -0.39 3.56 -11.95
N ALA A 70 -0.47 4.57 -12.81
CA ALA A 70 -1.01 5.89 -12.44
C ALA A 70 -2.48 5.82 -12.02
N THR A 71 -3.27 4.98 -12.70
CA THR A 71 -4.67 4.73 -12.32
C THR A 71 -4.77 4.09 -10.94
N LEU A 72 -3.95 3.08 -10.66
CA LEU A 72 -3.94 2.37 -9.38
C LEU A 72 -3.37 3.19 -8.22
N ASP A 73 -2.46 4.12 -8.51
CA ASP A 73 -1.95 5.10 -7.55
C ASP A 73 -3.04 6.12 -7.16
N SER A 74 -3.88 6.49 -8.13
CA SER A 74 -5.00 7.40 -7.91
C SER A 74 -6.18 6.75 -7.19
N THR A 75 -6.51 5.49 -7.51
CA THR A 75 -7.66 4.79 -6.93
C THR A 75 -7.55 3.27 -7.04
N LEU A 76 -8.05 2.57 -6.02
CA LEU A 76 -8.25 1.12 -6.03
C LEU A 76 -9.73 0.73 -6.15
N ASN A 77 -10.62 1.67 -6.44
CA ASN A 77 -12.03 1.36 -6.68
C ASN A 77 -12.19 0.53 -7.96
N LYS A 78 -12.75 -0.68 -7.85
CA LYS A 78 -12.89 -1.65 -8.93
C LYS A 78 -13.66 -1.08 -10.12
N GLN A 79 -14.76 -0.36 -9.86
CA GLN A 79 -15.55 0.26 -10.92
C GLN A 79 -14.71 1.30 -11.65
N VAL A 80 -14.17 2.28 -10.92
CA VAL A 80 -13.38 3.38 -11.53
C VAL A 80 -12.16 2.86 -12.28
N VAL A 81 -11.44 1.90 -11.70
CA VAL A 81 -10.29 1.26 -12.34
C VAL A 81 -10.72 0.58 -13.64
N MET A 82 -11.72 -0.31 -13.60
CA MET A 82 -12.17 -1.04 -14.79
C MET A 82 -12.75 -0.13 -15.86
N GLU A 83 -13.42 0.96 -15.47
CA GLU A 83 -13.92 1.97 -16.39
C GLU A 83 -12.80 2.75 -17.10
N LYS A 84 -11.70 3.07 -16.40
CA LYS A 84 -10.53 3.71 -17.01
C LYS A 84 -9.74 2.76 -17.90
N ILE A 85 -9.64 1.47 -17.51
CA ILE A 85 -8.96 0.45 -18.29
C ILE A 85 -9.74 0.15 -19.57
N ARG A 86 -11.06 -0.06 -19.51
CA ARG A 86 -11.88 -0.29 -20.71
C ARG A 86 -11.76 0.87 -21.70
N ASP A 87 -11.80 2.11 -21.22
CA ASP A 87 -11.77 3.31 -22.06
C ASP A 87 -10.43 3.44 -22.80
N PHE A 88 -9.33 3.18 -22.08
CA PHE A 88 -7.99 3.26 -22.63
C PHE A 88 -7.65 2.13 -23.62
N PHE A 89 -8.12 0.89 -23.38
CA PHE A 89 -7.82 -0.26 -24.25
C PHE A 89 -8.84 -0.51 -25.35
N ASN A 90 -10.08 -0.04 -25.19
CA ASN A 90 -11.14 -0.17 -26.17
C ASN A 90 -11.92 1.16 -26.29
N PRO A 91 -11.26 2.22 -26.80
CA PRO A 91 -11.96 3.47 -27.07
C PRO A 91 -13.08 3.18 -28.07
N LEU A 92 -14.31 3.57 -27.71
CA LEU A 92 -15.46 3.39 -28.58
C LEU A 92 -15.16 4.06 -29.94
N PRO A 93 -15.30 3.35 -31.08
CA PRO A 93 -15.10 3.94 -32.39
C PRO A 93 -16.24 4.94 -32.64
N GLY A 94 -15.98 6.22 -32.38
CA GLY A 94 -16.97 7.29 -32.47
C GLY A 94 -16.78 8.44 -31.50
N SER A 95 -16.03 8.23 -30.40
CA SER A 95 -15.66 9.30 -29.47
C SER A 95 -14.47 10.12 -29.99
N HIS A 96 -14.56 10.59 -31.23
CA HIS A 96 -13.78 11.75 -31.63
C HIS A 96 -14.40 12.92 -30.86
N HIS A 97 -13.75 13.36 -29.78
CA HIS A 97 -13.92 14.72 -29.29
C HIS A 97 -13.66 15.65 -30.49
N ALA A 98 -14.74 16.05 -31.15
CA ALA A 98 -14.75 17.23 -31.98
C ALA A 98 -14.90 18.40 -31.01
N GLU A 99 -13.78 19.04 -30.69
CA GLU A 99 -13.73 20.39 -30.11
C GLU A 99 -13.08 21.33 -31.12
#